data_AF-A0A1F8CSB8-F1
#
_entry.id   AF-A0A1F8CSB8-F1
#
_cell.length_a   1.000
_cell.length_b   1.000
_cell.length_c   1.000
_cell.angle_alpha   90.00
_cell.angle_beta   90.00
_cell.angle_gamma   90.00
#
_symmetry.space_group_name_H-M   'P 1'
#
loop_
_entity.id
_entity.type
_entity.pdbx_description
1 polymer ?
#
loop_
_entity_poly.entity_id
_entity_poly.type
_entity_poly.pdbx_seq_one_letter_code
_entity_poly.pdbx_strand_id
1 'polypeptide(L)'
;MSIVAAGFPLTSQNMNIWIPNNLTYTNPNNINSLGLIAQNDIYFTRNVPNNFEINAALIAQKGRVIRHGYFWWCEGTTNAVRNSLTINGSISSYSKSYWNYGDPLESGFTTRNINYDNNLLYTPPPYFPTTDNFTLISWKEE
;
A
#
# COMPACT_ATOMS: atom_id res chain seq x y z
N MET A 1 9.33 -4.64 12.48
CA MET A 1 10.36 -4.91 11.43
C MET A 1 10.18 -3.92 10.29
N SER A 2 11.26 -3.44 9.67
CA SER A 2 11.20 -2.54 8.51
C SER A 2 11.97 -3.13 7.33
N ILE A 3 11.37 -3.07 6.14
CA ILE A 3 12.00 -3.44 4.87
C ILE A 3 12.09 -2.18 4.02
N VAL A 4 13.30 -1.87 3.55
CA VAL A 4 13.58 -0.67 2.76
C VAL A 4 14.12 -1.08 1.39
N ALA A 5 13.47 -0.59 0.32
CA ALA A 5 14.01 -0.66 -1.03
C ALA A 5 14.67 0.68 -1.36
N ALA A 6 16.01 0.71 -1.33
CA ALA A 6 16.80 1.88 -1.61
C ALA A 6 18.09 1.57 -2.39
N GLY A 7 18.42 2.42 -3.36
CA GLY A 7 19.66 2.39 -4.13
C GLY A 7 20.47 3.68 -3.93
N PHE A 8 21.80 3.55 -3.98
CA PHE A 8 22.71 4.70 -3.88
C PHE A 8 23.24 5.13 -5.26
N PRO A 9 23.38 6.45 -5.52
CA PRO A 9 23.07 7.55 -4.61
C PRO A 9 21.55 7.80 -4.50
N LEU A 10 21.09 8.15 -3.28
CA LEU A 10 19.65 8.28 -2.96
C LEU A 10 18.92 9.36 -3.79
N THR A 11 19.66 10.34 -4.29
CA THR A 11 19.12 11.47 -5.05
C THR A 11 18.76 11.10 -6.49
N SER A 12 19.51 10.19 -7.12
CA SER A 12 19.33 9.83 -8.53
C SER A 12 18.75 8.44 -8.76
N GLN A 13 18.70 7.59 -7.73
CA GLN A 13 18.12 6.25 -7.83
C GLN A 13 16.64 6.23 -7.45
N ASN A 14 15.93 5.28 -8.06
CA ASN A 14 14.50 5.02 -7.84
C ASN A 14 14.30 3.52 -7.65
N MET A 15 14.14 3.10 -6.40
CA MET A 15 13.82 1.71 -6.05
C MET A 15 12.35 1.57 -5.68
N ASN A 16 11.73 0.52 -6.21
CA ASN A 16 10.32 0.20 -6.01
C ASN A 16 10.17 -1.10 -5.21
N ILE A 17 9.07 -1.24 -4.48
CA ILE A 17 8.65 -2.50 -3.86
C ILE A 17 7.50 -3.08 -4.67
N TRP A 18 7.52 -4.39 -4.92
CA TRP A 18 6.42 -5.11 -5.59
C TRP A 18 5.78 -6.10 -4.63
N ILE A 19 4.47 -6.02 -4.47
CA ILE A 19 3.67 -6.89 -3.59
C ILE A 19 2.77 -7.76 -4.48
N PRO A 20 3.14 -9.03 -4.69
CA PRO A 20 2.38 -9.94 -5.56
C PRO A 20 1.18 -10.59 -4.88
N ASN A 21 1.20 -10.72 -3.55
CA ASN A 21 0.25 -11.53 -2.80
C ASN A 21 0.02 -10.92 -1.40
N ASN A 22 -0.94 -11.47 -0.67
CA ASN A 22 -1.29 -11.03 0.67
C ASN A 22 -0.05 -10.93 1.57
N LEU A 23 -0.01 -9.87 2.37
CA LEU A 23 1.03 -9.63 3.34
C LEU A 23 0.38 -9.57 4.72
N THR A 24 0.30 -10.71 5.39
CA THR A 24 -0.39 -10.86 6.68
C THR A 24 0.59 -11.29 7.77
N TYR A 25 0.28 -10.94 9.02
CA TYR A 25 1.05 -11.41 10.16
C TYR A 25 0.71 -12.87 10.44
N THR A 26 1.72 -13.69 10.73
CA THR A 26 1.54 -15.11 11.09
C THR A 26 0.76 -15.29 12.38
N ASN A 27 0.80 -14.31 13.29
CA ASN A 27 0.05 -14.35 14.54
C ASN A 27 -0.63 -12.99 14.79
N PRO A 28 -1.96 -12.89 14.65
CA PRO A 28 -2.70 -11.63 14.78
C PRO A 28 -2.78 -11.10 16.22
N ASN A 29 -2.46 -11.93 17.22
CA ASN A 29 -2.51 -11.54 18.64
C ASN A 29 -1.18 -10.97 19.17
N ASN A 30 -0.11 -10.98 18.36
CA ASN A 30 1.15 -10.35 18.71
C ASN A 30 1.24 -8.95 18.11
N ILE A 31 1.87 -8.03 18.84
CA ILE A 31 2.16 -6.65 18.42
C ILE A 31 3.26 -6.68 17.35
N ASN A 32 2.94 -7.21 16.18
CA ASN A 32 3.82 -7.24 15.03
C ASN A 32 3.55 -6.00 14.21
N SER A 33 4.59 -5.20 13.96
CA SER A 33 4.52 -4.08 13.02
C SER A 33 5.48 -4.32 11.86
N LEU A 34 4.99 -4.20 10.63
CA LEU A 34 5.79 -4.23 9.42
C LEU A 34 5.75 -2.86 8.73
N GLY A 35 6.93 -2.28 8.49
CA GLY A 35 7.09 -1.08 7.69
C GLY A 35 7.72 -1.38 6.34
N LEU A 36 7.13 -0.91 5.25
CA LEU A 36 7.67 -0.96 3.90
C LEU A 36 7.98 0.45 3.43
N ILE A 37 9.25 0.72 3.08
CA ILE A 37 9.69 2.03 2.59
C ILE A 37 10.31 1.84 1.19
N ALA A 38 9.65 2.38 0.18
CA ALA A 38 10.18 2.47 -1.17
C ALA A 38 10.70 3.88 -1.45
N GLN A 39 11.87 3.98 -2.09
CA GLN A 39 12.38 5.26 -2.58
C GLN A 39 11.42 5.92 -3.58
N ASN A 40 10.79 5.13 -4.45
CA ASN A 40 9.89 5.65 -5.47
C ASN A 40 8.46 5.14 -5.26
N ASP A 41 8.07 4.01 -5.84
CA ASP A 41 6.69 3.49 -5.77
C ASP A 41 6.61 2.16 -5.00
N ILE A 42 5.44 1.90 -4.41
CA ILE A 42 5.03 0.56 -3.98
C ILE A 42 3.95 0.08 -4.95
N TYR A 43 4.25 -1.01 -5.64
CA TYR A 43 3.38 -1.61 -6.65
C TYR A 43 2.65 -2.84 -6.09
N PHE A 44 1.34 -2.82 -6.19
CA PHE A 44 0.54 -4.04 -6.17
C PHE A 44 0.59 -4.62 -7.58
N THR A 45 1.01 -5.87 -7.69
CA THR A 45 1.11 -6.48 -9.02
C THR A 45 -0.27 -6.57 -9.69
N ARG A 46 -0.28 -6.78 -10.99
CA ARG A 46 -1.52 -6.93 -11.77
C ARG A 46 -2.41 -8.05 -11.18
N ASN A 47 -1.83 -9.21 -10.93
CA ASN A 47 -2.51 -10.45 -10.52
C ASN A 47 -2.42 -10.68 -8.99
N VAL A 48 -3.05 -9.80 -8.23
CA VAL A 48 -3.27 -9.99 -6.78
C VAL A 48 -4.45 -10.92 -6.50
N PRO A 49 -4.55 -11.49 -5.29
CA PRO A 49 -5.72 -12.22 -4.81
C PRO A 49 -7.04 -11.48 -5.00
N ASN A 50 -8.15 -12.23 -5.04
CA ASN A 50 -9.49 -11.64 -5.15
C ASN A 50 -9.88 -10.83 -3.90
N ASN A 51 -9.47 -11.32 -2.72
CA ASN A 51 -9.50 -10.59 -1.46
C ASN A 51 -8.06 -10.29 -1.07
N PHE A 52 -7.61 -9.08 -1.39
CA PHE A 52 -6.21 -8.69 -1.22
C PHE A 52 -6.02 -7.96 0.11
N GLU A 53 -5.10 -8.45 0.94
CA GLU A 53 -4.86 -7.94 2.29
C GLU A 53 -3.39 -7.59 2.50
N ILE A 54 -3.14 -6.39 3.03
CA ILE A 54 -1.82 -5.90 3.41
C ILE A 54 -1.87 -5.38 4.85
N ASN A 55 -1.09 -6.01 5.71
CA ASN A 55 -0.88 -5.63 7.09
C ASN A 55 0.53 -5.04 7.21
N ALA A 56 0.64 -3.76 6.87
CA ALA A 56 1.90 -3.02 6.89
C ALA A 56 1.67 -1.51 6.83
N ALA A 57 2.60 -0.76 7.41
CA ALA A 57 2.77 0.66 7.14
C ALA A 57 3.54 0.83 5.82
N LEU A 58 3.01 1.62 4.89
CA LEU A 58 3.52 1.79 3.52
C LEU A 58 3.99 3.23 3.30
N ILE A 59 5.25 3.40 2.92
CA ILE A 59 5.83 4.70 2.55
C ILE A 59 6.40 4.64 1.13
N ALA A 60 5.92 5.53 0.26
CA ALA A 60 6.48 5.80 -1.06
C ALA A 60 7.09 7.22 -1.08
N GLN A 61 8.42 7.32 -0.95
CA GLN A 61 9.08 8.61 -0.67
C GLN A 61 8.96 9.63 -1.80
N LYS A 62 9.10 9.20 -3.06
CA LYS A 62 9.00 10.07 -4.24
C LYS A 62 7.76 9.79 -5.08
N GLY A 63 7.12 8.64 -4.89
CA GLY A 63 6.06 8.15 -5.75
C GLY A 63 4.74 7.89 -5.02
N ARG A 64 4.13 6.75 -5.33
CA ARG A 64 2.76 6.36 -4.97
C ARG A 64 2.70 4.91 -4.52
N VAL A 65 1.61 4.56 -3.83
CA VAL A 65 1.20 3.16 -3.63
C VAL A 65 0.10 2.86 -4.64
N ILE A 66 0.40 2.06 -5.67
CA ILE A 66 -0.50 1.88 -6.81
C ILE A 66 -0.61 0.43 -7.24
N ARG A 67 -1.70 0.11 -7.93
CA ARG A 67 -1.84 -1.12 -8.70
C ARG A 67 -1.81 -0.77 -10.18
N HIS A 68 -1.09 -1.54 -10.98
CA HIS A 68 -1.18 -1.40 -12.43
C HIS A 68 -2.57 -1.82 -12.93
N GLY A 69 -3.16 -0.98 -13.76
CA GLY A 69 -4.42 -1.26 -14.43
C GLY A 69 -4.29 -2.37 -15.48
N TYR A 70 -5.43 -2.93 -15.86
CA TYR A 70 -5.52 -3.89 -16.94
C TYR A 70 -5.81 -3.13 -18.23
N PHE A 71 -4.79 -2.95 -19.06
CA PHE A 71 -4.94 -2.32 -20.37
C PHE A 71 -5.20 -3.38 -21.45
N TRP A 72 -5.89 -2.98 -22.53
CA TRP A 72 -6.26 -3.90 -23.61
C TRP A 72 -5.05 -4.57 -24.29
N TRP A 73 -3.90 -3.88 -24.33
CA TRP A 73 -2.64 -4.39 -24.87
C TRP A 73 -1.84 -5.29 -23.90
N CYS A 74 -2.35 -5.55 -22.69
CA CYS A 74 -1.70 -6.37 -21.67
C CYS A 74 -2.53 -7.61 -21.32
N GLU A 75 -2.71 -8.53 -22.27
CA GLU A 75 -3.38 -9.84 -22.08
C GLU A 75 -4.84 -9.77 -21.58
N GLY A 76 -5.55 -8.67 -21.87
CA GLY A 76 -6.98 -8.52 -21.58
C GLY A 76 -7.34 -8.22 -20.12
N THR A 77 -8.64 -8.04 -19.88
CA THR A 77 -9.23 -7.57 -18.60
C THR A 77 -9.78 -8.70 -17.72
N THR A 78 -9.48 -9.96 -18.06
CA THR A 78 -9.88 -11.11 -17.24
C THR A 78 -9.32 -10.97 -15.83
N ASN A 79 -10.21 -10.89 -14.84
CA ASN A 79 -9.89 -10.60 -13.44
C ASN A 79 -9.29 -9.19 -13.16
N ALA A 80 -9.58 -8.20 -14.01
CA ALA A 80 -9.20 -6.81 -13.78
C ALA A 80 -9.82 -6.24 -12.50
N VAL A 81 -11.07 -6.60 -12.26
CA VAL A 81 -11.82 -6.27 -11.04
C VAL A 81 -11.63 -7.38 -10.00
N ARG A 82 -11.29 -6.98 -8.79
CA ARG A 82 -11.14 -7.83 -7.60
C ARG A 82 -12.20 -7.45 -6.57
N ASN A 83 -12.54 -8.39 -5.69
CA ASN A 83 -13.55 -8.15 -4.67
C ASN A 83 -13.11 -7.06 -3.69
N SER A 84 -11.97 -7.21 -3.02
CA SER A 84 -11.55 -6.27 -1.98
C SER A 84 -10.04 -6.00 -1.93
N LEU A 85 -9.71 -4.77 -1.52
CA LEU A 85 -8.41 -4.36 -1.01
C LEU A 85 -8.58 -3.96 0.45
N THR A 86 -7.86 -4.62 1.35
CA THR A 86 -7.79 -4.25 2.77
C THR A 86 -6.36 -3.89 3.12
N ILE A 87 -6.14 -2.69 3.64
CA ILE A 87 -4.86 -2.23 4.16
C ILE A 87 -5.05 -1.95 5.64
N ASN A 88 -4.45 -2.77 6.50
CA ASN A 88 -4.39 -2.56 7.94
C ASN A 88 -2.99 -2.03 8.28
N GLY A 89 -2.87 -0.72 8.52
CA GLY A 89 -1.57 -0.10 8.66
C GLY A 89 -1.62 1.40 8.43
N SER A 90 -0.75 1.92 7.57
CA SER A 90 -0.79 3.32 7.15
C SER A 90 -0.29 3.46 5.72
N ILE A 91 -0.66 4.55 5.05
CA ILE A 91 -0.21 4.84 3.69
C ILE A 91 0.28 6.29 3.69
N SER A 92 1.54 6.48 3.33
CA SER A 92 2.12 7.79 3.09
C SER A 92 2.82 7.78 1.73
N SER A 93 2.48 8.73 0.88
CA SER A 93 3.04 8.83 -0.46
C SER A 93 3.19 10.28 -0.89
N TYR A 94 4.22 10.57 -1.68
CA TYR A 94 4.44 11.92 -2.23
C TYR A 94 3.31 12.34 -3.17
N SER A 95 2.83 11.42 -4.00
CA SER A 95 1.74 11.64 -4.94
C SER A 95 0.49 10.86 -4.54
N LYS A 96 -0.68 11.26 -5.06
CA LYS A 96 -1.96 10.58 -4.77
C LYS A 96 -1.92 9.12 -5.24
N SER A 97 -2.14 8.22 -4.29
CA SER A 97 -2.25 6.78 -4.51
C SER A 97 -3.62 6.42 -5.10
N TYR A 98 -3.66 5.43 -6.00
CA TYR A 98 -4.87 4.98 -6.67
C TYR A 98 -4.78 3.51 -7.10
N TRP A 99 -5.93 2.85 -7.17
CA TRP A 99 -6.03 1.42 -7.49
C TRP A 99 -7.14 1.07 -8.48
N ASN A 100 -8.05 2.01 -8.73
CA ASN A 100 -9.23 1.80 -9.55
C ASN A 100 -9.16 2.67 -10.81
N TYR A 101 -9.75 2.16 -11.88
CA TYR A 101 -9.88 2.81 -13.17
C TYR A 101 -11.22 2.42 -13.82
N GLY A 102 -11.82 3.36 -14.54
CA GLY A 102 -13.10 3.21 -15.23
C GLY A 102 -14.31 3.59 -14.37
N ASP A 103 -15.37 4.03 -15.05
CA ASP A 103 -16.71 4.27 -14.49
C ASP A 103 -17.77 3.81 -15.52
N PRO A 104 -18.41 2.62 -15.36
CA PRO A 104 -18.32 1.71 -14.21
C PRO A 104 -16.94 1.04 -14.08
N LEU A 105 -16.62 0.49 -12.90
CA LEU A 105 -15.30 -0.06 -12.57
C LEU A 105 -14.79 -1.07 -13.60
N GLU A 106 -13.72 -0.73 -14.32
CA GLU A 106 -13.08 -1.58 -15.34
C GLU A 106 -11.88 -2.36 -14.79
N SER A 107 -11.14 -1.76 -13.85
CA SER A 107 -9.96 -2.36 -13.22
C SER A 107 -9.81 -1.84 -11.81
N GLY A 108 -9.52 -2.71 -10.85
CA GLY A 108 -9.30 -2.32 -9.45
C GLY A 108 -10.01 -3.22 -8.46
N PHE A 109 -10.59 -2.63 -7.43
CA PHE A 109 -11.26 -3.31 -6.32
C PHE A 109 -12.67 -2.76 -6.11
N THR A 110 -13.66 -3.65 -5.97
CA THR A 110 -15.05 -3.28 -5.68
C THR A 110 -15.15 -2.61 -4.31
N THR A 111 -14.48 -3.18 -3.31
CA THR A 111 -14.42 -2.64 -1.94
C THR A 111 -12.99 -2.29 -1.55
N ARG A 112 -12.80 -1.15 -0.89
CA ARG A 112 -11.49 -0.69 -0.40
C ARG A 112 -11.62 -0.29 1.06
N ASN A 113 -10.93 -1.03 1.94
CA ASN A 113 -10.89 -0.77 3.37
C ASN A 113 -9.47 -0.34 3.74
N ILE A 114 -9.31 0.87 4.27
CA ILE A 114 -8.01 1.38 4.72
C ILE A 114 -8.16 1.70 6.20
N ASN A 115 -7.64 0.80 7.02
CA ASN A 115 -7.75 0.86 8.47
C ASN A 115 -6.40 1.32 9.03
N TYR A 116 -6.41 2.41 9.77
CA TYR A 116 -5.20 2.85 10.46
C TYR A 116 -4.87 1.89 11.61
N ASP A 117 -3.65 1.32 11.62
CA ASP A 117 -3.19 0.49 12.72
C ASP A 117 -2.62 1.36 13.84
N ASN A 118 -3.38 1.54 14.91
CA ASN A 118 -2.98 2.31 16.10
C ASN A 118 -1.72 1.76 16.77
N ASN A 119 -1.36 0.48 16.58
CA ASN A 119 -0.14 -0.07 17.13
C ASN A 119 1.12 0.54 16.51
N LEU A 120 1.02 1.16 15.33
CA LEU A 120 2.11 1.92 14.72
C LEU A 120 2.50 3.16 15.54
N LEU A 121 1.60 3.66 16.40
CA LEU A 121 1.90 4.78 17.32
C LEU A 121 2.79 4.33 18.49
N TYR A 122 2.56 3.12 18.99
CA TYR A 122 3.23 2.60 20.20
C TYR A 122 4.43 1.72 19.88
N THR A 123 4.42 1.10 18.69
CA THR A 123 5.46 0.20 18.19
C THR A 123 5.76 0.48 16.71
N PRO A 124 6.17 1.72 16.38
CA PRO A 124 6.54 2.04 15.00
C PRO A 124 7.65 1.09 14.54
N PRO A 125 7.61 0.61 13.29
CA PRO A 125 8.72 -0.12 12.72
C PRO A 125 10.03 0.68 12.91
N PRO A 126 11.18 0.04 13.21
CA PRO A 126 12.44 0.77 13.34
C PRO A 126 12.71 1.64 12.09
N TYR A 127 13.08 2.91 12.28
CA TYR A 127 13.32 3.90 11.20
C TYR A 127 12.10 4.32 10.37
N PHE A 128 10.88 3.98 10.80
CA PHE A 128 9.67 4.63 10.29
C PHE A 128 9.57 6.04 10.87
N PRO A 129 9.25 7.08 10.07
CA PRO A 129 9.05 8.41 10.59
C PRO A 129 7.86 8.42 11.56
N THR A 130 8.13 8.75 12.82
CA THR A 130 7.11 9.06 13.81
C THR A 130 6.83 10.55 13.72
N THR A 131 5.58 10.95 13.49
CA THR A 131 5.20 12.36 13.61
C THR A 131 5.10 12.70 15.09
N ASP A 132 5.92 13.64 15.59
CA ASP A 132 5.84 14.11 16.98
C ASP A 132 4.47 14.71 17.35
N ASN A 133 3.65 15.07 16.35
CA ASN A 133 2.30 15.58 16.52
C ASN A 133 1.36 14.92 15.51
N PHE A 134 0.41 14.11 15.99
CA PHE A 134 -0.65 13.50 15.18
C PHE A 134 -1.89 14.40 15.20
N THR A 135 -2.21 15.06 14.10
CA THR A 135 -3.57 15.60 13.88
C THR A 135 -4.36 14.57 13.08
N LEU A 136 -5.23 13.83 13.77
CA LEU A 136 -6.23 13.00 13.10
C LEU A 136 -7.22 13.94 12.39
N ILE A 137 -7.07 14.11 11.09
CA ILE A 137 -8.11 14.72 10.27
C ILE A 137 -8.97 13.57 9.74
N SER A 138 -10.04 13.22 10.46
CA SER A 138 -11.03 12.28 9.95
C SER A 138 -12.08 13.03 9.16
N TRP A 139 -12.20 12.75 7.87
CA TRP A 139 -13.35 13.15 7.06
C TRP A 139 -14.37 12.02 7.09
N LYS A 140 -15.60 12.36 7.48
CA LYS A 140 -16.78 11.53 7.29
C LYS A 140 -17.52 12.12 6.10
N GLU A 141 -17.64 11.37 5.03
CA GLU A 141 -18.55 11.70 3.93
C GLU A 141 -19.98 11.41 4.44
N GLU A 142 -20.86 12.42 4.38
CA GLU A 142 -22.31 12.25 4.53
C GLU A 142 -22.96 11.93 3.18
#